data_AF-A0AAE3ART9-F1
#
_entry.id   AF-A0AAE3ART9-F1
#
_cell.length_a   1.000
_cell.length_b   1.000
_cell.length_c   1.000
_cell.angle_alpha   90.00
_cell.angle_beta   90.00
_cell.angle_gamma   90.00
#
_symmetry.space_group_name_H-M   'P 1'
#
loop_
_entity.id
_entity.type
_entity.pdbx_description
1 polymer ?
#
loop_
_entity_poly.entity_id
_entity_poly.type
_entity_poly.pdbx_seq_one_letter_code
_entity_poly.pdbx_strand_id
1 'polypeptide(L)'
;MDVIGIDMMGRDYLWSLANDYYEFSVDYFGKGFEYVDSIVGIWYSTGLINHPYPFHNDILKVFVEMGFPGFIFWSGIQYIFLPIFWTKYADDDTTLLYLCNLSYMTMTYLTDNTSFSFWSTMALRLIPLAYSVERKKPPKPQVWKPRDKKEMHEHIRILMQESQEENEVK
;
A
#
# COMPACT_ATOMS: atom_id res chain seq x y z
N MET A 1 34.73 -11.47 10.31
CA MET A 1 34.55 -12.85 9.82
C MET A 1 33.33 -13.40 10.53
N ASP A 2 32.26 -13.61 9.78
CA ASP A 2 31.03 -14.16 10.33
C ASP A 2 31.24 -15.59 10.80
N VAL A 3 30.68 -15.89 11.97
CA VAL A 3 30.85 -17.14 12.74
C VAL A 3 30.34 -18.38 11.98
N ILE A 4 29.70 -18.18 10.83
CA ILE A 4 28.97 -19.20 10.05
C ILE A 4 29.53 -19.40 8.64
N GLY A 5 30.58 -18.65 8.24
CA GLY A 5 31.25 -18.84 6.94
C GLY A 5 30.39 -18.54 5.71
N ILE A 6 29.32 -17.77 5.87
CA ILE A 6 28.45 -17.33 4.77
C ILE A 6 29.10 -16.10 4.11
N ASP A 7 29.36 -16.18 2.80
CA ASP A 7 29.83 -15.04 2.02
C ASP A 7 28.67 -14.07 1.77
N MET A 8 28.61 -13.00 2.57
CA MET A 8 27.57 -11.97 2.46
C MET A 8 27.90 -10.91 1.39
N MET A 9 28.87 -11.17 0.50
CA MET A 9 29.23 -10.29 -0.62
C MET A 9 29.56 -8.86 -0.18
N GLY A 10 30.24 -8.70 0.96
CA GLY A 10 30.67 -7.41 1.49
C GLY A 10 29.58 -6.57 2.19
N ARG A 11 28.34 -7.07 2.30
CA ARG A 11 27.28 -6.38 3.08
C ARG A 11 27.61 -6.27 4.55
N ASP A 12 28.29 -7.25 5.15
CA ASP A 12 28.66 -7.22 6.57
C ASP A 12 29.57 -6.04 6.89
N TYR A 13 30.43 -5.65 5.94
CA TYR A 13 31.33 -4.52 6.10
C TYR A 13 30.55 -3.20 6.09
N LEU A 14 29.60 -3.03 5.16
CA LEU A 14 28.67 -1.88 5.13
C LEU A 14 27.83 -1.80 6.41
N TRP A 15 27.36 -2.94 6.92
CA TRP A 15 26.60 -2.98 8.18
C TRP A 15 27.46 -2.68 9.41
N SER A 16 28.70 -3.15 9.44
CA SER A 16 29.64 -2.82 10.52
C SER A 16 29.98 -1.33 10.54
N LEU A 17 30.08 -0.69 9.37
CA LEU A 17 30.29 0.75 9.27
C LEU A 17 29.05 1.51 9.75
N ALA A 18 27.85 1.02 9.45
CA ALA A 18 26.61 1.65 9.88
C ALA A 18 26.39 1.61 11.40
N ASN A 19 26.88 0.57 12.10
CA ASN A 19 26.71 0.42 13.55
C ASN A 19 27.24 1.60 14.37
N ASP A 20 28.27 2.31 13.90
CA ASP A 20 28.79 3.49 14.60
C ASP A 20 27.87 4.72 14.44
N TYR A 21 26.92 4.69 13.49
CA TYR A 21 26.05 5.80 13.16
C TYR A 21 24.64 5.67 13.73
N TYR A 22 24.28 4.62 14.45
CA TYR A 22 22.99 4.52 15.15
C TYR A 22 23.14 3.76 16.47
N GLU A 23 22.28 4.08 17.44
CA GLU A 23 22.18 3.32 18.69
C GLU A 23 20.82 2.62 18.72
N PHE A 24 20.82 1.30 18.88
CA PHE A 24 19.58 0.54 19.02
C PHE A 24 19.02 0.73 20.44
N SER A 25 18.31 1.84 20.65
CA SER A 25 17.70 2.21 21.93
C SER A 25 16.31 2.83 21.76
N VAL A 26 15.49 2.73 22.80
CA VAL A 26 14.14 3.34 22.87
C VAL A 26 14.23 4.87 22.93
N ASP A 27 15.31 5.40 23.51
CA ASP A 27 15.55 6.84 23.65
C ASP A 27 16.28 7.44 22.44
N TYR A 28 16.57 6.64 21.41
CA TYR A 28 17.23 7.11 20.20
C TYR A 28 16.30 8.02 19.40
N PHE A 29 16.60 9.32 19.42
CA PHE A 29 16.04 10.30 18.52
C PHE A 29 16.82 10.28 17.21
N GLY A 30 16.10 10.06 16.11
CA GLY A 30 16.69 9.90 14.78
C GLY A 30 17.54 11.08 14.34
N LYS A 31 18.41 10.85 13.36
CA LYS A 31 19.39 11.85 12.88
C LYS A 31 18.87 12.76 11.76
N GLY A 32 17.61 12.60 11.36
CA GLY A 32 16.96 13.40 10.33
C GLY A 32 16.70 12.64 9.04
N PHE A 33 15.80 13.19 8.23
CA PHE A 33 15.42 12.65 6.91
C PHE A 33 16.61 12.69 5.94
N GLU A 34 16.78 11.65 5.11
CA GLU A 34 17.91 11.47 4.16
C GLU A 34 19.30 11.33 4.80
N TYR A 35 19.40 11.21 6.12
CA TYR A 35 20.69 11.09 6.81
C TYR A 35 21.48 9.86 6.33
N VAL A 36 20.81 8.73 6.10
CA VAL A 36 21.45 7.49 5.61
C VAL A 36 22.02 7.69 4.20
N ASP A 37 21.30 8.39 3.34
CA ASP A 37 21.75 8.66 1.96
C ASP A 37 22.94 9.62 1.94
N SER A 38 22.97 10.59 2.86
CA SER A 38 24.08 11.53 3.01
C SER A 38 25.38 10.85 3.45
N ILE A 39 25.31 9.89 4.37
CA ILE A 39 26.47 9.09 4.81
C ILE A 39 27.02 8.25 3.66
N VAL A 40 26.15 7.55 2.93
CA VAL A 40 26.56 6.75 1.77
C VAL A 40 27.22 7.64 0.71
N GLY A 41 26.68 8.84 0.50
CA GLY A 41 27.28 9.86 -0.38
C GLY A 41 28.68 10.30 0.08
N ILE A 42 28.88 10.51 1.38
CA ILE A 42 30.20 10.86 1.94
C ILE A 42 31.19 9.70 1.77
N TRP A 43 30.79 8.47 2.06
CA TRP A 43 31.63 7.29 1.88
C TRP A 43 32.05 7.11 0.42
N TYR A 44 31.14 7.37 -0.53
CA TYR A 44 31.44 7.37 -1.96
C TYR A 44 32.42 8.50 -2.33
N SER A 45 32.15 9.73 -1.90
CA SER A 45 33.00 10.89 -2.18
C SER A 45 34.40 10.77 -1.57
N THR A 46 34.54 10.02 -0.48
CA THR A 46 35.83 9.80 0.22
C THR A 46 36.59 8.59 -0.35
N GLY A 47 36.00 7.85 -1.30
CA GLY A 47 36.61 6.66 -1.91
C GLY A 47 36.60 5.43 -1.00
N LEU A 48 35.84 5.45 0.11
CA LEU A 48 35.64 4.30 1.00
C LEU A 48 34.82 3.19 0.33
N ILE A 49 33.93 3.56 -0.59
CA ILE A 49 33.12 2.64 -1.39
C ILE A 49 33.19 3.04 -2.87
N ASN A 50 33.37 2.05 -3.76
CA ASN A 50 33.45 2.29 -5.21
C ASN A 50 32.08 2.57 -5.87
N HIS A 51 30.99 2.19 -5.19
CA HIS A 51 29.63 2.45 -5.62
C HIS A 51 28.75 2.83 -4.42
N PRO A 52 27.79 3.76 -4.59
CA PRO A 52 26.80 4.04 -3.57
C PRO A 52 25.85 2.84 -3.46
N TYR A 53 26.07 2.01 -2.44
CA TYR A 53 25.13 0.94 -2.11
C TYR A 53 24.03 1.51 -1.21
N PRO A 54 22.78 1.60 -1.69
CA PRO A 54 21.68 1.95 -0.81
C PRO A 54 21.47 0.84 0.22
N PHE A 55 21.23 1.20 1.47
CA PHE A 55 20.85 0.23 2.48
C PHE A 55 19.46 -0.31 2.13
N HIS A 56 19.38 -1.53 1.58
CA HIS A 56 18.14 -2.20 1.16
C HIS A 56 17.32 -2.73 2.36
N ASN A 57 17.03 -1.87 3.33
CA ASN A 57 16.14 -2.18 4.45
C ASN A 57 15.45 -0.90 4.94
N ASP A 58 14.19 -0.73 4.55
CA ASP A 58 13.40 0.46 4.89
C ASP A 58 13.16 0.58 6.39
N ILE A 59 12.93 -0.53 7.08
CA ILE A 59 12.60 -0.54 8.51
C ILE A 59 13.77 0.02 9.31
N LEU A 60 14.98 -0.43 8.98
CA LEU A 60 16.19 0.08 9.60
C LEU A 60 16.47 1.52 9.17
N LYS A 61 16.25 1.88 7.89
CA LYS A 61 16.40 3.26 7.42
C LYS A 61 15.48 4.22 8.18
N VAL A 62 14.19 3.90 8.31
CA VAL A 62 13.21 4.69 9.07
C VAL A 62 13.61 4.79 10.55
N PHE A 63 14.12 3.71 11.14
CA PHE A 63 14.62 3.73 12.51
C PHE A 63 15.83 4.66 12.68
N VAL A 64 16.81 4.61 11.79
CA VAL A 64 18.02 5.45 11.87
C VAL A 64 17.68 6.94 11.64
N GLU A 65 16.79 7.23 10.70
CA GLU A 65 16.42 8.60 10.30
C GLU A 65 15.45 9.27 11.28
N MET A 66 14.38 8.57 11.69
CA MET A 66 13.30 9.14 12.51
C MET A 66 13.38 8.71 13.99
N GLY A 67 14.24 7.74 14.32
CA GLY A 67 14.40 7.22 15.66
C GLY A 67 13.29 6.24 16.07
N PHE A 68 13.37 5.75 17.31
CA PHE A 68 12.33 4.91 17.89
C PHE A 68 10.94 5.57 17.92
N PRO A 69 10.76 6.84 18.36
CA PRO A 69 9.43 7.46 18.37
C PRO A 69 8.86 7.65 16.97
N GLY A 70 9.71 7.99 15.99
CA GLY A 70 9.29 8.10 14.59
C GLY A 70 8.87 6.75 14.00
N PHE A 71 9.60 5.68 14.33
CA PHE A 71 9.24 4.32 13.93
C PHE A 71 7.89 3.87 14.53
N ILE A 72 7.64 4.15 15.81
CA ILE A 72 6.36 3.84 16.47
C ILE A 72 5.22 4.64 15.82
N PHE A 73 5.44 5.91 15.49
CA PHE A 73 4.44 6.73 14.83
C PHE A 73 4.12 6.23 13.41
N TRP A 74 5.16 5.96 12.61
CA TRP A 74 5.03 5.45 11.26
C TRP A 74 4.32 4.08 11.22
N SER A 75 4.78 3.14 12.05
CA SER A 75 4.16 1.81 12.15
C SER A 75 2.74 1.90 12.72
N GLY A 76 2.50 2.75 13.73
CA GLY A 76 1.17 2.97 14.29
C GLY A 76 0.18 3.48 13.25
N ILE A 77 0.56 4.44 12.41
CA ILE A 77 -0.30 4.91 11.31
C ILE A 77 -0.63 3.78 10.35
N GLN A 78 0.40 3.04 9.93
CA GLN A 78 0.28 2.06 8.86
C GLN A 78 -0.50 0.80 9.27
N TYR A 79 -0.21 0.28 10.47
CA TYR A 79 -0.74 -1.00 10.96
C TYR A 79 -1.95 -0.86 11.89
N ILE A 80 -2.20 0.31 12.47
CA ILE A 80 -3.32 0.51 13.42
C ILE A 80 -4.34 1.50 12.87
N PHE A 81 -3.93 2.75 12.61
CA PHE A 81 -4.88 3.80 12.24
C PHE A 81 -5.52 3.56 10.87
N LEU A 82 -4.75 3.17 9.85
CA LEU A 82 -5.27 2.96 8.50
C LEU A 82 -6.25 1.79 8.40
N PRO A 83 -6.00 0.60 8.99
CA PRO A 83 -7.02 -0.46 9.06
C PRO A 83 -8.31 0.00 9.75
N ILE A 84 -8.23 0.67 10.90
CA ILE A 84 -9.40 1.18 11.62
C ILE A 84 -10.19 2.18 10.76
N PHE A 85 -9.48 3.04 10.02
CA PHE A 85 -10.10 3.97 9.08
C PHE A 85 -10.87 3.23 7.99
N TRP A 86 -10.28 2.19 7.38
CA TRP A 86 -10.94 1.40 6.34
C TRP A 86 -12.17 0.64 6.84
N THR A 87 -12.12 0.10 8.06
CA THR A 87 -13.27 -0.55 8.69
C THR A 87 -14.43 0.42 8.90
N LYS A 88 -14.14 1.66 9.33
CA LYS A 88 -15.18 2.68 9.54
C LYS A 88 -15.71 3.31 8.25
N TYR A 89 -14.88 3.41 7.20
CA TYR A 89 -15.22 4.16 5.99
C TYR A 89 -15.89 3.32 4.89
N ALA A 90 -15.47 2.07 4.74
CA ALA A 90 -15.88 1.22 3.63
C ALA A 90 -16.68 0.01 4.10
N ASP A 91 -15.99 -1.08 4.44
CA ASP A 91 -16.57 -2.38 4.77
C ASP A 91 -15.46 -3.31 5.29
N ASP A 92 -15.84 -4.42 5.94
CA ASP A 92 -14.88 -5.40 6.49
C ASP A 92 -14.07 -6.07 5.37
N ASP A 93 -14.70 -6.36 4.23
CA ASP A 93 -14.05 -6.94 3.04
C ASP A 93 -12.94 -6.01 2.48
N THR A 94 -13.20 -4.70 2.47
CA THR A 94 -12.23 -3.70 1.99
C THR A 94 -11.04 -3.61 2.94
N THR A 95 -11.31 -3.71 4.24
CA THR A 95 -10.28 -3.74 5.28
C THR A 95 -9.41 -4.98 5.15
N LEU A 96 -10.02 -6.15 4.93
CA LEU A 96 -9.29 -7.40 4.70
C LEU A 96 -8.37 -7.30 3.48
N LEU A 97 -8.87 -6.71 2.38
CA LEU A 97 -8.06 -6.48 1.18
C LEU A 97 -6.88 -5.54 1.48
N TYR A 98 -7.10 -4.47 2.24
CA TYR A 98 -6.03 -3.57 2.68
C TYR A 98 -4.99 -4.30 3.55
N LEU A 99 -5.42 -5.15 4.50
CA LEU A 99 -4.51 -5.93 5.36
C LEU A 99 -3.69 -6.95 4.57
N CYS A 100 -4.27 -7.63 3.57
CA CYS A 100 -3.54 -8.54 2.69
C CYS A 100 -2.49 -7.80 1.85
N ASN A 101 -2.82 -6.62 1.35
CA ASN A 101 -1.87 -5.80 0.61
C ASN A 101 -0.78 -5.26 1.54
N LEU A 102 -1.15 -4.86 2.76
CA LEU A 102 -0.21 -4.40 3.78
C LEU A 102 0.77 -5.50 4.22
N SER A 103 0.32 -6.75 4.37
CA SER A 103 1.21 -7.87 4.75
C SER A 103 2.22 -8.18 3.64
N TYR A 104 1.79 -8.14 2.38
CA TYR A 104 2.69 -8.23 1.23
C TYR A 104 3.74 -7.11 1.26
N MET A 105 3.29 -5.87 1.41
CA MET A 105 4.16 -4.70 1.49
C MET A 105 5.15 -4.77 2.66
N THR A 106 4.72 -5.31 3.80
CA THR A 106 5.57 -5.48 5.00
C THR A 106 6.72 -6.43 4.74
N MET A 107 6.45 -7.54 4.03
CA MET A 107 7.50 -8.47 3.63
C MET A 107 8.49 -7.81 2.69
N THR A 108 8.01 -6.95 1.78
CA THR A 108 8.90 -6.22 0.88
C THR A 108 9.74 -5.17 1.60
N TYR A 109 9.20 -4.46 2.61
CA TYR A 109 9.97 -3.51 3.43
C TYR A 109 11.11 -4.16 4.22
N LEU A 110 10.96 -5.44 4.59
CA LEU A 110 11.99 -6.20 5.28
C LEU A 110 13.16 -6.58 4.37
N THR A 111 12.89 -6.77 3.07
CA THR A 111 13.87 -7.34 2.12
C THR A 111 14.40 -6.33 1.11
N ASP A 112 13.73 -5.19 0.91
CA ASP A 112 14.11 -4.17 -0.06
C ASP A 112 13.51 -2.79 0.28
N ASN A 113 13.94 -1.74 -0.40
CA ASN A 113 13.54 -0.33 -0.15
C ASN A 113 12.23 0.09 -0.85
N THR A 114 11.15 -0.64 -0.60
CA THR A 114 9.86 -0.42 -1.27
C THR A 114 8.98 0.64 -0.58
N SER A 115 9.31 1.07 0.64
CA SER A 115 8.54 2.05 1.42
C SER A 115 8.59 3.46 0.82
N PHE A 116 9.73 3.84 0.23
CA PHE A 116 9.90 5.12 -0.47
C PHE A 116 9.51 5.04 -1.94
N SER A 117 9.16 3.85 -2.43
CA SER A 117 8.62 3.69 -3.77
C SER A 117 7.22 4.28 -3.81
N PHE A 118 7.12 5.47 -4.41
CA PHE A 118 5.87 6.20 -4.64
C PHE A 118 4.78 5.31 -5.23
N TRP A 119 5.13 4.46 -6.20
CA TRP A 119 4.20 3.56 -6.87
C TRP A 119 3.60 2.51 -5.93
N SER A 120 4.41 1.95 -5.05
CA SER A 120 4.00 0.87 -4.15
C SER A 120 3.09 1.39 -3.02
N THR A 121 3.44 2.55 -2.44
CA THR A 121 2.59 3.21 -1.44
C THR A 121 1.28 3.73 -2.04
N MET A 122 1.31 4.19 -3.29
CA MET A 122 0.12 4.61 -4.02
C MET A 122 -0.80 3.42 -4.35
N ALA A 123 -0.24 2.30 -4.82
CA ALA A 123 -1.00 1.07 -5.08
C ALA A 123 -1.68 0.53 -3.81
N LEU A 124 -0.97 0.53 -2.68
CA LEU A 124 -1.51 0.11 -1.37
C LEU A 124 -2.80 0.85 -0.99
N ARG A 125 -2.92 2.14 -1.34
CA ARG A 125 -4.08 2.98 -1.00
C ARG A 125 -5.15 3.00 -2.10
N LEU A 126 -4.74 3.01 -3.37
CA LEU A 126 -5.66 3.11 -4.51
C LEU A 126 -6.46 1.83 -4.75
N ILE A 127 -5.86 0.65 -4.55
CA ILE A 127 -6.57 -0.63 -4.75
C ILE A 127 -7.79 -0.76 -3.80
N PRO A 128 -7.66 -0.60 -2.47
CA PRO A 128 -8.81 -0.66 -1.57
C PRO A 128 -9.77 0.51 -1.79
N LEU A 129 -9.27 1.69 -2.20
CA LEU A 129 -10.16 2.80 -2.56
C LEU A 129 -11.02 2.46 -3.77
N ALA A 130 -10.43 1.95 -4.85
CA ALA A 130 -11.15 1.55 -6.07
C ALA A 130 -12.19 0.47 -5.76
N TYR A 131 -11.83 -0.52 -4.94
CA TYR A 131 -12.74 -1.56 -4.47
C TYR A 131 -13.92 -0.98 -3.67
N SER A 132 -13.66 -0.05 -2.75
CA SER A 132 -14.69 0.60 -1.94
C SER A 132 -15.67 1.43 -2.80
N VAL A 133 -15.15 2.11 -3.83
CA VAL A 133 -15.95 2.95 -4.73
C VAL A 133 -16.82 2.08 -5.63
N GLU A 134 -16.31 0.94 -6.11
CA GLU A 134 -17.09 -0.01 -6.90
C GLU A 134 -18.27 -0.57 -6.11
N ARG A 135 -18.06 -0.94 -4.84
CA ARG A 135 -19.12 -1.44 -3.94
C ARG A 135 -20.16 -0.37 -3.58
N LYS A 136 -19.76 0.91 -3.50
CA LYS A 136 -20.68 2.04 -3.26
C LYS A 136 -21.51 2.43 -4.49
N LYS A 137 -21.26 1.87 -5.67
CA LYS A 137 -22.10 2.15 -6.85
C LYS A 137 -23.52 1.62 -6.60
N PRO A 138 -24.57 2.42 -6.83
CA PRO A 138 -25.94 1.92 -6.74
C PRO A 138 -26.08 0.71 -7.67
N PRO A 139 -26.86 -0.32 -7.29
CA PRO A 139 -27.13 -1.44 -8.16
C PRO A 139 -27.64 -0.87 -9.49
N LYS A 140 -27.03 -1.31 -10.60
CA LYS A 140 -27.49 -0.89 -11.94
C LYS A 140 -29.01 -1.08 -11.96
N PRO A 141 -29.80 -0.06 -12.39
CA PRO A 141 -31.24 -0.22 -12.48
C PRO A 141 -31.48 -1.52 -13.24
N GLN A 142 -32.30 -2.41 -12.65
CA GLN A 142 -32.68 -3.65 -13.32
C GLN A 142 -33.51 -3.25 -14.54
N VAL A 143 -32.84 -2.97 -15.65
CA VAL A 143 -33.49 -2.86 -16.95
C VAL A 143 -34.05 -4.24 -17.20
N TRP A 144 -35.38 -4.34 -17.27
CA TRP A 144 -36.06 -5.57 -17.60
C TRP A 144 -35.39 -6.18 -18.83
N LYS A 145 -34.90 -7.40 -18.69
CA LYS A 145 -34.33 -8.17 -19.79
C LYS A 145 -35.27 -9.34 -20.06
N PRO A 146 -35.78 -9.48 -21.29
CA PRO A 146 -36.64 -10.60 -21.64
C PRO A 146 -35.88 -11.91 -21.49
N ARG A 147 -36.53 -12.92 -20.91
CA ARG A 147 -35.97 -14.28 -20.82
C ARG A 147 -36.14 -15.04 -22.13
N ASP A 148 -37.16 -14.69 -22.92
CA ASP A 148 -37.46 -15.34 -24.20
C ASP A 148 -38.11 -14.37 -25.22
N LYS A 149 -38.02 -14.69 -26.51
CA LYS A 149 -38.62 -13.89 -27.61
C LYS A 149 -40.14 -13.76 -27.46
N LYS A 150 -40.82 -14.77 -26.91
CA LYS A 150 -42.28 -14.74 -26.72
C LYS A 150 -42.69 -13.69 -25.69
N GLU A 151 -41.97 -13.61 -24.58
CA GLU A 151 -42.18 -12.64 -23.50
C GLU A 151 -41.98 -11.19 -24.00
N MET A 152 -41.02 -10.98 -24.93
CA MET A 152 -40.85 -9.71 -25.64
C MET A 152 -42.06 -9.29 -26.46
N HIS A 153 -42.63 -10.20 -27.25
CA HIS A 153 -43.78 -9.87 -28.10
C HIS A 153 -45.01 -9.55 -27.27
N GLU A 154 -45.21 -10.29 -26.17
CA GLU A 154 -46.32 -10.08 -25.25
C GLU A 154 -46.18 -8.72 -24.54
N HIS A 155 -44.99 -8.38 -24.06
CA HIS A 155 -44.75 -7.09 -23.43
C HIS A 155 -44.93 -5.91 -24.41
N ILE A 156 -44.46 -6.04 -25.66
CA ILE A 156 -44.69 -5.03 -26.71
C ILE A 156 -46.18 -4.87 -27.02
N ARG A 157 -46.94 -5.97 -27.04
CA ARG A 157 -48.38 -5.92 -27.29
C ARG A 157 -49.12 -5.16 -26.18
N ILE A 158 -48.76 -5.40 -24.92
CA ILE A 158 -49.33 -4.71 -23.76
C ILE A 158 -49.03 -3.20 -23.82
N LEU A 159 -47.78 -2.83 -24.09
CA LEU A 159 -47.39 -1.41 -24.23
C LEU A 159 -48.12 -0.71 -25.39
N MET A 160 -48.38 -1.43 -26.50
CA MET A 160 -49.17 -0.89 -27.60
C MET A 160 -50.65 -0.70 -27.23
N GLN A 161 -51.22 -1.55 -26.37
CA GLN A 161 -52.60 -1.40 -25.90
C GLN A 161 -52.74 -0.24 -24.93
N GLU A 162 -51.84 -0.14 -23.94
CA GLU A 162 -51.83 0.96 -22.97
C GLU A 162 -51.67 2.33 -23.66
N SER A 163 -50.79 2.43 -24.66
CA SER A 163 -50.63 3.67 -25.44
C SER A 163 -51.83 4.03 -26.31
N GLN A 164 -52.65 3.06 -26.71
CA GLN A 164 -53.89 3.35 -27.43
C GLN A 164 -55.00 3.79 -26.48
N GLU A 165 -55.14 3.15 -25.32
CA GLU A 165 -56.11 3.54 -24.29
C GLU A 165 -55.82 4.96 -23.74
N GLU A 166 -54.55 5.31 -23.51
CA GLU A 166 -54.18 6.69 -23.09
C GLU A 166 -54.51 7.75 -24.15
N ASN A 167 -54.52 7.39 -25.43
CA ASN A 167 -54.88 8.29 -26.52
C ASN A 167 -56.39 8.40 -26.73
N GLU A 168 -57.18 7.41 -26.32
CA GLU A 168 -58.65 7.46 -26.37
C GLU A 168 -59.27 8.21 -25.17
N VAL A 169 -58.54 8.36 -24.07
CA VAL A 169 -58.98 9.07 -22.85
C VAL A 169 -58.65 10.57 -22.87
N LYS A 170 -57.89 11.04 -23.87
CA LYS A 170 -57.59 12.47 -24.11
C LYS A 170 -58.50 13.08 -25.17
#